data_AF-A0AAU4ZJ89-F1
#
_entry.id   AF-A0AAU4ZJ89-F1
#
_cell.length_a   1.000
_cell.length_b   1.000
_cell.length_c   1.000
_cell.angle_alpha   90.00
_cell.angle_beta   90.00
_cell.angle_gamma   90.00
#
_symmetry.space_group_name_H-M   'P 1'
#
loop_
_entity.id
_entity.type
_entity.pdbx_description
1 polymer ?
#
loop_
_entity_poly.entity_id
_entity_poly.type
_entity_poly.pdbx_seq_one_letter_code
_entity_poly.pdbx_strand_id
1 'polypeptide(L)'
;MRADGEVLLDAAARRTLGAVCGVGELSLGRALPSWGREDPKLGGPEGGRGRVVWRVGGVVVGPVAFGCRLCTARRTGEPARAMRYTARWERVCVRHERWQLDADADQELEHLDLRSLPEVVAAQRRWAGVARRAVRAGVGAGEVFALAYAVVARWWEGAYGWEREEIWPRRLHVVAGGDAGVDLEWWRVVGRDAVIFPEVVAVADALLDPVMAQLVWADSGGEQPRPLGADGKFCRRLGERVGREWLGPLIAVDYGGPLIAWMGTVVRLRRHPEGGPGLYARFEENVWWVRQEHQPSSMAAGLRVLSREKKMPGSGTNWRAVVPAEQRFLITNLLGEVEEQLQQLRGAQVGTTAEVARSMLEGLSRGTDLLDQVLLRVMVAAVNAGVRVDEVARWARLSEEEAVAVLGTYRGADGE
;
A
#
# COMPACT_ATOMS: atom_id res chain seq x y z
N MET A 1 -7.65 -2.60 -27.52
CA MET A 1 -6.30 -3.06 -27.15
C MET A 1 -5.97 -2.45 -25.79
N ARG A 2 -5.56 -3.25 -24.80
CA ARG A 2 -5.21 -2.71 -23.47
C ARG A 2 -3.91 -1.92 -23.56
N ALA A 3 -3.80 -0.81 -22.85
CA ALA A 3 -2.63 0.06 -22.88
C ALA A 3 -1.38 -0.59 -22.25
N ASP A 4 -1.55 -1.63 -21.43
CA ASP A 4 -0.49 -2.41 -20.78
C ASP A 4 -0.17 -3.74 -21.50
N GLY A 5 -0.67 -3.96 -22.72
CA GLY A 5 -0.43 -5.20 -23.46
C GLY A 5 0.96 -5.23 -24.09
N GLU A 6 1.72 -6.29 -23.83
CA GLU A 6 3.01 -6.58 -24.45
C GLU A 6 2.98 -7.83 -25.31
N VAL A 7 3.76 -7.80 -26.39
CA VAL A 7 3.95 -8.95 -27.29
C VAL A 7 5.32 -9.54 -27.03
N LEU A 8 5.37 -10.83 -26.71
CA LEU A 8 6.61 -11.59 -26.62
C LEU A 8 6.75 -12.43 -27.89
N LEU A 9 7.96 -12.44 -28.42
CA LEU A 9 8.30 -13.01 -29.72
C LEU A 9 9.38 -14.08 -29.51
N ASP A 10 9.21 -15.24 -30.14
CA ASP A 10 10.32 -16.18 -30.25
C ASP A 10 11.39 -15.67 -31.23
N ALA A 11 12.53 -16.37 -31.29
CA ALA A 11 13.65 -15.96 -32.14
C ALA A 11 13.27 -15.89 -33.64
N ALA A 12 12.37 -16.74 -34.12
CA ALA A 12 11.94 -16.72 -35.52
C ALA A 12 11.04 -15.52 -35.82
N ALA A 13 10.12 -15.18 -34.93
CA ALA A 13 9.25 -14.01 -35.04
C ALA A 13 10.05 -12.70 -34.96
N ARG A 14 11.09 -12.62 -34.11
CA ARG A 14 12.00 -11.46 -34.04
C ARG A 14 12.74 -11.22 -35.34
N ARG A 15 13.31 -12.26 -35.94
CA ARG A 15 13.98 -12.15 -37.25
C ARG A 15 13.04 -11.68 -38.34
N THR A 16 11.83 -12.23 -38.39
CA THR A 16 10.80 -11.81 -39.34
C THR A 16 10.41 -10.35 -39.15
N LEU A 17 10.19 -9.91 -37.91
CA LEU A 17 9.82 -8.51 -37.65
C LEU A 17 10.96 -7.55 -38.01
N GLY A 18 12.22 -7.89 -37.69
CA GLY A 18 13.38 -7.12 -38.10
C GLY A 18 13.48 -6.96 -39.61
N ALA A 19 13.25 -8.04 -40.36
CA ALA A 19 13.25 -8.03 -41.82
C ALA A 19 12.11 -7.18 -42.41
N VAL A 20 10.89 -7.33 -41.90
CA VAL A 20 9.71 -6.57 -42.37
C VAL A 20 9.84 -5.07 -42.08
N CYS A 21 10.35 -4.71 -40.90
CA CYS A 21 10.53 -3.32 -40.53
C CYS A 21 11.77 -2.67 -41.17
N GLY A 22 12.70 -3.46 -41.72
CA GLY A 22 13.99 -2.96 -42.21
C GLY A 22 14.88 -2.41 -41.07
N VAL A 23 14.69 -2.89 -39.84
CA VAL A 23 15.39 -2.40 -38.64
C VAL A 23 16.16 -3.55 -38.00
N GLY A 24 17.44 -3.32 -37.67
CA GLY A 24 18.27 -4.32 -37.01
C GLY A 24 17.77 -4.70 -35.60
N GLU A 25 18.03 -5.95 -35.18
CA GLU A 25 17.56 -6.48 -33.90
C GLU A 25 18.02 -5.66 -32.69
N LEU A 26 19.21 -5.04 -32.75
CA LEU A 26 19.70 -4.17 -31.67
C LEU A 26 18.84 -2.92 -31.49
N SER A 27 18.36 -2.33 -32.58
CA SER A 27 17.49 -1.16 -32.54
C SER A 27 16.10 -1.53 -32.02
N LEU A 28 15.56 -2.67 -32.46
CA LEU A 28 14.30 -3.21 -31.93
C LEU A 28 14.43 -3.59 -30.45
N GLY A 29 15.55 -4.17 -30.03
CA GLY A 29 15.83 -4.48 -28.63
C GLY A 29 15.95 -3.26 -27.72
N ARG A 30 16.31 -2.10 -28.27
CA ARG A 30 16.30 -0.81 -27.53
C ARG A 30 14.91 -0.18 -27.51
N ALA A 31 14.12 -0.38 -28.56
CA ALA A 31 12.81 0.24 -28.71
C ALA A 31 11.69 -0.55 -28.02
N LEU A 32 11.79 -1.88 -27.99
CA LEU A 32 10.76 -2.81 -27.53
C LEU A 32 11.21 -3.48 -26.21
N PRO A 33 10.63 -3.10 -25.06
CA PRO A 33 11.06 -3.60 -23.75
C PRO A 33 10.91 -5.11 -23.53
N SER A 34 10.03 -5.75 -24.31
CA SER A 34 9.78 -7.20 -24.30
C SER A 34 10.64 -7.99 -25.31
N TRP A 35 11.45 -7.33 -26.16
CA TRP A 35 12.13 -7.97 -27.30
C TRP A 35 12.93 -9.21 -26.91
N GLY A 36 13.69 -9.16 -25.82
CA GLY A 36 14.50 -10.28 -25.34
C GLY A 36 13.83 -11.18 -24.30
N ARG A 37 12.54 -10.99 -24.00
CA ARG A 37 11.86 -11.71 -22.91
C ARG A 37 11.34 -13.05 -23.39
N GLU A 38 11.55 -14.06 -22.57
CA GLU A 38 11.08 -15.42 -22.83
C GLU A 38 9.73 -15.66 -22.15
N ASP A 39 8.99 -16.63 -22.68
CA ASP A 39 7.75 -17.11 -22.08
C ASP A 39 7.66 -18.62 -22.26
N PRO A 40 7.27 -19.39 -21.23
CA PRO A 40 7.12 -20.84 -21.34
C PRO A 40 6.19 -21.28 -22.48
N LYS A 41 5.18 -20.48 -22.84
CA LYS A 41 4.26 -20.77 -23.96
C LYS A 41 4.88 -20.53 -25.33
N LEU A 42 6.07 -19.92 -25.40
CA LEU A 42 6.88 -19.83 -26.61
C LEU A 42 7.79 -21.06 -26.76
N GLY A 43 7.88 -21.94 -25.76
CA GLY A 43 8.58 -23.22 -25.82
C GLY A 43 7.68 -24.30 -26.45
N GLY A 44 8.15 -24.92 -27.53
CA GLY A 44 7.43 -25.96 -28.27
C GLY A 44 8.15 -26.32 -29.57
N PRO A 45 7.82 -27.46 -30.22
CA PRO A 45 8.54 -27.94 -31.40
C PRO A 45 8.65 -26.86 -32.48
N GLU A 46 9.85 -26.73 -33.07
CA GLU A 46 10.20 -25.73 -34.07
C GLU A 46 9.51 -26.00 -35.41
N GLY A 47 8.20 -25.75 -35.50
CA GLY A 47 7.57 -25.51 -36.78
C GLY A 47 7.95 -24.11 -37.21
N GLY A 48 8.70 -23.94 -38.31
CA GLY A 48 9.36 -22.68 -38.75
C GLY A 48 8.53 -21.41 -38.95
N ARG A 49 7.31 -21.33 -38.41
CA ARG A 49 6.52 -20.10 -38.26
C ARG A 49 6.82 -19.48 -36.89
N GLY A 50 7.24 -18.21 -36.89
CA GLY A 50 7.48 -17.47 -35.64
C GLY A 50 6.24 -17.41 -34.76
N ARG A 51 6.43 -17.60 -33.45
CA ARG A 51 5.36 -17.55 -32.44
C ARG A 51 5.33 -16.22 -31.72
N VAL A 52 4.12 -15.82 -31.36
CA VAL A 52 3.84 -14.58 -30.61
C VAL A 52 2.90 -14.88 -29.47
N VAL A 53 3.13 -14.23 -28.33
CA VAL A 53 2.31 -14.41 -27.13
C VAL A 53 2.04 -13.04 -26.51
N TRP A 54 0.77 -12.78 -26.19
CA TRP A 54 0.37 -11.58 -25.49
C TRP A 54 0.49 -11.76 -23.97
N ARG A 55 1.05 -10.74 -23.31
CA ARG A 55 1.18 -10.67 -21.85
C ARG A 55 0.87 -9.28 -21.34
N VAL A 56 0.64 -9.19 -20.04
CA VAL A 56 0.56 -7.92 -19.33
C VAL A 56 1.98 -7.41 -19.13
N GLY A 57 2.31 -6.24 -19.69
CA GLY A 57 3.63 -5.62 -19.62
C GLY A 57 4.10 -5.40 -18.19
N GLY A 58 3.17 -5.09 -17.27
CA GLY A 58 3.40 -5.01 -15.83
C GLY A 58 4.10 -6.24 -15.23
N VAL A 59 3.74 -7.43 -15.73
CA VAL A 59 4.26 -8.72 -15.27
C VAL A 59 5.60 -9.06 -15.93
N VAL A 60 5.78 -8.65 -17.19
CA VAL A 60 6.93 -9.07 -18.01
C VAL A 60 8.12 -8.12 -17.88
N VAL A 61 7.85 -6.82 -17.81
CA VAL A 61 8.87 -5.78 -17.87
C VAL A 61 8.95 -4.99 -16.56
N GLY A 62 7.79 -4.69 -15.96
CA GLY A 62 7.69 -3.93 -14.72
C GLY A 62 6.55 -2.90 -14.78
N PRO A 63 6.37 -2.06 -13.74
CA PRO A 63 5.25 -1.13 -13.66
C PRO A 63 5.15 -0.21 -14.89
N VAL A 64 3.93 -0.07 -15.43
CA VAL A 64 3.66 0.69 -16.66
C VAL A 64 2.86 1.93 -16.32
N ALA A 65 3.37 3.08 -16.73
CA ALA A 65 2.66 4.36 -16.63
C ALA A 65 2.50 4.98 -18.03
N PHE A 66 1.57 5.91 -18.16
CA PHE A 66 1.50 6.76 -19.34
C PHE A 66 2.77 7.62 -19.47
N GLY A 67 3.14 7.93 -20.70
CA GLY A 67 4.15 8.92 -21.01
C GLY A 67 3.55 10.31 -21.05
N CYS A 68 4.34 11.32 -20.68
CA CYS A 68 3.88 12.70 -20.78
C CYS A 68 3.70 13.09 -22.25
N ARG A 69 2.44 13.27 -22.69
CA ARG A 69 2.12 13.65 -24.08
C ARG A 69 2.85 14.90 -24.57
N LEU A 70 3.12 15.87 -23.69
CA LEU A 70 3.89 17.08 -24.04
C LEU A 70 5.36 16.77 -24.31
N CYS A 71 5.95 15.82 -23.57
CA CYS A 71 7.29 15.31 -23.89
C CYS A 71 7.29 14.52 -25.20
N THR A 72 6.25 13.72 -25.46
CA THR A 72 6.11 12.97 -26.71
C THR A 72 6.03 13.94 -27.89
N ALA A 73 5.11 14.91 -27.84
CA ALA A 73 4.95 15.95 -28.87
C ALA A 73 6.25 16.68 -29.17
N ARG A 74 7.01 17.05 -28.12
CA ARG A 74 8.31 17.71 -28.30
C ARG A 74 9.34 16.85 -29.03
N ARG A 75 9.28 15.52 -28.89
CA ARG A 75 10.26 14.59 -29.48
C ARG A 75 9.86 14.06 -30.84
N THR A 76 8.57 13.85 -31.08
CA THR A 76 8.05 13.20 -32.29
C THR A 76 7.29 14.15 -33.22
N GLY A 77 7.01 15.37 -32.77
CA GLY A 77 6.17 16.32 -33.49
C GLY A 77 4.65 16.13 -33.27
N GLU A 78 4.24 15.06 -32.60
CA GLU A 78 2.82 14.72 -32.38
C GLU A 78 2.54 14.29 -30.93
N PRO A 79 1.44 14.75 -30.29
CA PRO A 79 1.08 14.38 -28.91
C PRO A 79 0.50 12.96 -28.80
N ALA A 80 1.19 11.98 -29.36
CA ALA A 80 0.80 10.58 -29.31
C ALA A 80 0.81 10.04 -27.87
N ARG A 81 -0.14 9.14 -27.57
CA ARG A 81 -0.15 8.38 -26.33
C ARG A 81 1.07 7.45 -26.33
N ALA A 82 1.87 7.53 -25.27
CA ALA A 82 3.04 6.69 -25.08
C ALA A 82 2.95 5.95 -23.75
N MET A 83 3.64 4.82 -23.65
CA MET A 83 3.75 4.02 -22.43
C MET A 83 5.20 4.03 -21.97
N ARG A 84 5.41 4.05 -20.66
CA ARG A 84 6.74 4.02 -20.05
C ARG A 84 6.76 2.98 -18.95
N TYR A 85 7.76 2.10 -19.03
CA TYR A 85 8.12 1.19 -17.94
C TYR A 85 8.95 1.96 -16.92
N THR A 86 8.31 2.36 -15.83
CA THR A 86 8.91 3.26 -14.85
C THR A 86 8.31 2.98 -13.49
N ALA A 87 9.16 3.01 -12.46
CA ALA A 87 8.73 2.74 -11.11
C ALA A 87 7.78 3.84 -10.59
N ARG A 88 7.03 3.55 -9.52
CA ARG A 88 6.07 4.50 -8.94
C ARG A 88 6.69 5.83 -8.55
N TRP A 89 7.93 5.82 -8.07
CA TRP A 89 8.68 7.00 -7.67
C TRP A 89 9.30 7.80 -8.82
N GLU A 90 9.04 7.45 -10.07
CA GLU A 90 9.58 8.11 -11.27
C GLU A 90 8.48 8.68 -12.18
N ARG A 91 7.27 8.79 -11.63
CA ARG A 91 6.06 9.16 -12.38
C ARG A 91 5.88 10.66 -12.56
N VAL A 92 6.65 11.50 -11.88
CA VAL A 92 6.54 12.95 -12.05
C VAL A 92 7.30 13.38 -13.30
N CYS A 93 6.58 13.91 -14.28
CA CYS A 93 7.18 14.71 -15.33
C CYS A 93 7.49 16.10 -14.80
N VAL A 94 8.68 16.28 -14.20
CA VAL A 94 9.10 17.55 -13.58
C VAL A 94 9.01 18.74 -14.54
N ARG A 95 9.27 18.52 -15.83
CA ARG A 95 9.23 19.57 -16.85
C ARG A 95 7.83 20.13 -17.09
N HIS A 96 6.81 19.27 -17.03
CA HIS A 96 5.44 19.64 -17.35
C HIS A 96 4.52 19.57 -16.13
N GLU A 97 5.10 19.33 -14.95
CA GLU A 97 4.42 19.27 -13.66
C GLU A 97 3.19 18.35 -13.70
N ARG A 98 3.41 17.11 -14.15
CA ARG A 98 2.36 16.10 -14.30
C ARG A 98 2.75 14.78 -13.67
N TRP A 99 1.87 14.24 -12.83
CA TRP A 99 1.96 12.85 -12.37
C TRP A 99 1.45 11.93 -13.47
N GLN A 100 2.24 10.98 -13.93
CA GLN A 100 1.81 10.00 -14.92
C GLN A 100 1.05 8.84 -14.24
N LEU A 101 -0.15 8.56 -14.72
CA LEU A 101 -1.01 7.53 -14.14
C LEU A 101 -0.63 6.13 -14.65
N ASP A 102 -1.08 5.12 -13.91
CA ASP A 102 -1.00 3.72 -14.26
C ASP A 102 -1.68 3.46 -15.61
N ALA A 103 -0.96 2.82 -16.53
CA ALA A 103 -1.50 2.44 -17.84
C ALA A 103 -2.20 1.07 -17.83
N ASP A 104 -2.01 0.29 -16.77
CA ASP A 104 -2.68 -1.00 -16.54
C ASP A 104 -4.04 -0.86 -15.84
N ALA A 105 -4.33 0.34 -15.33
CA ALA A 105 -5.64 0.75 -14.88
C ALA A 105 -6.50 1.09 -16.10
N ASP A 106 -7.64 0.40 -16.25
CA ASP A 106 -8.63 0.66 -17.30
C ASP A 106 -9.37 1.97 -17.01
N GLN A 107 -8.66 3.09 -17.17
CA GLN A 107 -9.13 4.44 -16.86
C GLN A 107 -8.62 5.45 -17.91
N GLU A 108 -9.37 6.54 -18.11
CA GLU A 108 -9.16 7.45 -19.24
C GLU A 108 -8.09 8.52 -19.00
N LEU A 109 -7.84 8.89 -17.74
CA LEU A 109 -6.87 9.93 -17.39
C LEU A 109 -5.44 9.43 -17.60
N GLU A 110 -4.63 10.18 -18.33
CA GLU A 110 -3.22 9.81 -18.50
C GLU A 110 -2.33 10.43 -17.44
N HIS A 111 -2.78 11.52 -16.84
CA HIS A 111 -2.00 12.28 -15.88
C HIS A 111 -2.87 13.09 -14.92
N LEU A 112 -2.25 13.46 -13.79
CA LEU A 112 -2.76 14.47 -12.87
C LEU A 112 -1.91 15.73 -12.97
N ASP A 113 -2.54 16.89 -12.82
CA ASP A 113 -1.86 18.18 -12.80
C ASP A 113 -1.23 18.45 -11.43
N LEU A 114 0.05 18.83 -11.42
CA LEU A 114 0.82 19.14 -10.22
C LEU A 114 1.23 20.61 -10.12
N ARG A 115 0.80 21.48 -11.02
CA ARG A 115 1.18 22.91 -11.02
C ARG A 115 0.87 23.61 -9.69
N SER A 116 -0.23 23.21 -9.05
CA SER A 116 -0.65 23.72 -7.74
C SER A 116 -0.12 22.90 -6.55
N LEU A 117 0.77 21.94 -6.80
CA LEU A 117 1.34 21.00 -5.81
C LEU A 117 2.87 20.91 -5.93
N PRO A 118 3.59 22.03 -5.71
CA PRO A 118 5.05 22.07 -5.84
C PRO A 118 5.78 21.09 -4.92
N GLU A 119 5.18 20.70 -3.79
CA GLU A 119 5.73 19.73 -2.86
C GLU A 119 5.90 18.33 -3.45
N VAL A 120 5.07 17.92 -4.41
CA VAL A 120 5.16 16.63 -5.11
C VAL A 120 6.37 16.64 -6.04
N VAL A 121 6.59 17.74 -6.76
CA VAL A 121 7.76 17.95 -7.61
C VAL A 121 9.04 18.03 -6.75
N ALA A 122 8.98 18.71 -5.60
CA ALA A 122 10.09 18.76 -4.66
C ALA A 122 10.43 17.37 -4.09
N ALA A 123 9.42 16.55 -3.78
CA ALA A 123 9.60 15.17 -3.34
C ALA A 123 10.29 14.31 -4.42
N GLN A 124 9.91 14.47 -5.70
CA GLN A 124 10.57 13.79 -6.81
C GLN A 124 12.07 14.11 -6.87
N ARG A 125 12.44 15.38 -6.64
CA ARG A 125 13.85 15.80 -6.61
C ARG A 125 14.59 15.24 -5.40
N ARG A 126 13.95 15.22 -4.22
CA ARG A 126 14.53 14.65 -2.99
C ARG A 126 14.76 13.15 -3.09
N TRP A 127 13.89 12.43 -3.81
CA TRP A 127 13.98 10.98 -3.97
C TRP A 127 15.35 10.53 -4.51
N ALA A 128 15.97 11.26 -5.43
CA ALA A 128 17.31 10.94 -5.93
C ALA A 128 18.39 10.96 -4.83
N GLY A 129 18.21 11.78 -3.79
CA GLY A 129 19.07 11.77 -2.59
C GLY A 129 18.82 10.55 -1.71
N VAL A 130 17.54 10.22 -1.48
CA VAL A 130 17.10 9.07 -0.68
C VAL A 130 17.55 7.76 -1.32
N ALA A 131 17.34 7.57 -2.61
CA ALA A 131 17.78 6.39 -3.35
C ALA A 131 19.31 6.19 -3.27
N ARG A 132 20.10 7.27 -3.35
CA ARG A 132 21.56 7.20 -3.15
C ARG A 132 21.95 6.86 -1.72
N ARG A 133 21.17 7.26 -0.71
CA ARG A 133 21.38 6.84 0.69
C ARG A 133 21.06 5.35 0.86
N ALA A 134 19.96 4.86 0.29
CA ALA A 134 19.59 3.45 0.31
C ALA A 134 20.70 2.56 -0.24
N VAL A 135 21.22 2.89 -1.43
CA VAL A 135 22.31 2.14 -2.06
C VAL A 135 23.58 2.16 -1.20
N ARG A 136 23.92 3.31 -0.59
CA ARG A 136 25.06 3.40 0.34
C ARG A 136 24.88 2.58 1.61
N ALA A 137 23.64 2.38 2.04
CA ALA A 137 23.30 1.51 3.16
C ALA A 137 23.19 0.01 2.75
N GLY A 138 23.48 -0.33 1.49
CA GLY A 138 23.42 -1.71 0.98
C GLY A 138 22.02 -2.22 0.68
N VAL A 139 21.03 -1.32 0.53
CA VAL A 139 19.61 -1.66 0.38
C VAL A 139 19.10 -1.19 -0.99
N GLY A 140 18.23 -1.97 -1.63
CA GLY A 140 17.56 -1.54 -2.85
C GLY A 140 16.66 -0.34 -2.61
N ALA A 141 16.82 0.73 -3.41
CA ALA A 141 15.94 1.91 -3.30
C ALA A 141 14.46 1.57 -3.47
N GLY A 142 14.14 0.54 -4.26
CA GLY A 142 12.78 0.06 -4.43
C GLY A 142 12.20 -0.64 -3.19
N GLU A 143 13.02 -1.31 -2.39
CA GLU A 143 12.59 -1.95 -1.14
C GLU A 143 12.25 -0.88 -0.09
N VAL A 144 13.12 0.14 0.04
CA VAL A 144 12.86 1.30 0.92
C VAL A 144 11.58 2.02 0.49
N PHE A 145 11.40 2.24 -0.82
CA PHE A 145 10.18 2.84 -1.33
C PHE A 145 8.96 1.98 -1.00
N ALA A 146 9.03 0.67 -1.25
CA ALA A 146 7.90 -0.24 -1.04
C ALA A 146 7.43 -0.21 0.42
N LEU A 147 8.36 -0.25 1.39
CA LEU A 147 8.02 -0.15 2.80
C LEU A 147 7.41 1.21 3.15
N ALA A 148 8.06 2.31 2.79
CA ALA A 148 7.55 3.65 3.08
C ALA A 148 6.17 3.89 2.44
N TYR A 149 6.00 3.40 1.22
CA TYR A 149 4.73 3.43 0.50
C TYR A 149 3.65 2.62 1.20
N ALA A 150 3.96 1.43 1.71
CA ALA A 150 3.03 0.61 2.48
C ALA A 150 2.58 1.32 3.78
N VAL A 151 3.53 1.93 4.50
CA VAL A 151 3.25 2.71 5.71
C VAL A 151 2.29 3.86 5.41
N VAL A 152 2.62 4.70 4.42
CA VAL A 152 1.82 5.89 4.14
C VAL A 152 0.49 5.54 3.48
N ALA A 153 0.43 4.50 2.64
CA ALA A 153 -0.83 4.04 2.07
C ALA A 153 -1.78 3.47 3.13
N ARG A 154 -1.26 2.89 4.21
CA ARG A 154 -2.08 2.49 5.36
C ARG A 154 -2.67 3.70 6.08
N TRP A 155 -1.86 4.74 6.31
CA TRP A 155 -2.34 6.01 6.88
C TRP A 155 -3.39 6.68 6.00
N TRP A 156 -3.21 6.64 4.68
CA TRP A 156 -4.16 7.17 3.70
C TRP A 156 -5.57 6.57 3.82
N GLU A 157 -5.70 5.29 4.18
CA GLU A 157 -7.01 4.66 4.35
C GLU A 157 -7.79 5.29 5.52
N GLY A 158 -7.11 5.64 6.62
CA GLY A 158 -7.69 6.30 7.80
C GLY A 158 -7.70 7.83 7.76
N ALA A 159 -6.95 8.44 6.85
CA ALA A 159 -6.68 9.88 6.75
C ALA A 159 -7.90 10.79 6.77
N TYR A 160 -8.94 10.43 6.01
CA TYR A 160 -10.19 11.20 5.94
C TYR A 160 -10.95 11.24 7.26
N GLY A 161 -10.46 10.46 8.19
CA GLY A 161 -11.00 10.27 9.49
C GLY A 161 -10.34 10.98 10.64
N TRP A 162 -9.20 11.60 10.36
CA TRP A 162 -8.44 12.29 11.36
C TRP A 162 -8.85 13.75 11.31
N GLU A 163 -9.48 14.24 12.36
CA GLU A 163 -9.96 15.63 12.46
C GLU A 163 -8.87 16.67 12.14
N ARG A 164 -7.61 16.32 12.42
CA ARG A 164 -6.43 17.18 12.20
C ARG A 164 -5.77 17.03 10.82
N GLU A 165 -6.25 16.11 9.97
CA GLU A 165 -5.68 15.89 8.64
C GLU A 165 -6.32 16.81 7.59
N GLU A 166 -5.64 17.92 7.29
CA GLU A 166 -6.10 18.88 6.29
C GLU A 166 -5.36 18.77 4.95
N ILE A 167 -4.15 18.20 4.96
CA ILE A 167 -3.22 18.28 3.84
C ILE A 167 -3.64 17.33 2.72
N TRP A 168 -3.85 16.06 3.05
CA TRP A 168 -4.18 15.03 2.07
C TRP A 168 -5.55 15.26 1.41
N PRO A 169 -6.63 15.57 2.14
CA PRO A 169 -7.89 15.98 1.52
C PRO A 169 -7.71 17.16 0.58
N ARG A 170 -7.07 18.25 1.04
CA ARG A 170 -6.84 19.45 0.21
C ARG A 170 -6.08 19.12 -1.08
N ARG A 171 -4.99 18.36 -1.00
CA ARG A 171 -4.22 17.94 -2.19
C ARG A 171 -5.07 17.08 -3.13
N LEU A 172 -5.93 16.22 -2.59
CA LEU A 172 -6.83 15.40 -3.40
C LEU A 172 -7.81 16.26 -4.21
N HIS A 173 -8.46 17.22 -3.54
CA HIS A 173 -9.35 18.19 -4.19
C HIS A 173 -8.61 19.00 -5.28
N VAL A 174 -7.36 19.38 -5.04
CA VAL A 174 -6.52 20.06 -6.05
C VAL A 174 -6.23 19.18 -7.27
N VAL A 175 -5.80 17.92 -7.10
CA VAL A 175 -5.56 17.02 -8.25
C VAL A 175 -6.84 16.65 -8.99
N ALA A 176 -7.99 16.74 -8.31
CA ALA A 176 -9.31 16.57 -8.90
C ALA A 176 -9.79 17.78 -9.72
N GLY A 177 -9.03 18.88 -9.75
CA GLY A 177 -9.39 20.11 -10.47
C GLY A 177 -10.19 21.12 -9.64
N GLY A 178 -10.26 20.94 -8.32
CA GLY A 178 -10.87 21.89 -7.40
C GLY A 178 -11.68 21.19 -6.32
N ASP A 179 -12.68 20.40 -6.71
CA ASP A 179 -13.50 19.61 -5.79
C ASP A 179 -13.71 18.19 -6.34
N ALA A 180 -13.34 17.18 -5.55
CA ALA A 180 -13.55 15.78 -5.88
C ALA A 180 -15.04 15.38 -5.83
N GLY A 181 -15.87 16.13 -5.09
CA GLY A 181 -17.33 16.00 -5.08
C GLY A 181 -17.85 14.57 -4.89
N VAL A 182 -18.85 14.21 -5.70
CA VAL A 182 -19.50 12.87 -5.66
C VAL A 182 -18.60 11.71 -6.06
N ASP A 183 -17.46 12.00 -6.71
CA ASP A 183 -16.47 11.00 -7.14
C ASP A 183 -15.30 10.90 -6.17
N LEU A 184 -15.45 11.35 -4.92
CA LEU A 184 -14.40 11.33 -3.90
C LEU A 184 -13.72 9.95 -3.78
N GLU A 185 -14.47 8.86 -3.66
CA GLU A 185 -13.88 7.52 -3.52
C GLU A 185 -13.10 7.08 -4.78
N TRP A 186 -13.53 7.51 -5.97
CA TRP A 186 -12.76 7.27 -7.20
C TRP A 186 -11.47 8.07 -7.20
N TRP A 187 -11.54 9.35 -6.85
CA TRP A 187 -10.36 10.20 -6.70
C TRP A 187 -9.42 9.65 -5.64
N ARG A 188 -9.93 9.08 -4.55
CA ARG A 188 -9.09 8.47 -3.52
C ARG A 188 -8.27 7.30 -4.02
N VAL A 189 -8.69 6.61 -5.09
CA VAL A 189 -7.92 5.55 -5.73
C VAL A 189 -6.94 6.13 -6.76
N VAL A 190 -7.40 7.04 -7.62
CA VAL A 190 -6.60 7.56 -8.75
C VAL A 190 -5.54 8.58 -8.30
N GLY A 191 -5.90 9.44 -7.35
CA GLY A 191 -5.06 10.50 -6.82
C GLY A 191 -4.07 10.07 -5.75
N ARG A 192 -4.30 8.92 -5.08
CA ARG A 192 -3.53 8.46 -3.91
C ARG A 192 -2.03 8.65 -4.11
N ASP A 193 -1.48 8.00 -5.12
CA ASP A 193 -0.03 7.92 -5.30
C ASP A 193 0.60 9.30 -5.47
N ALA A 194 -0.07 10.24 -6.13
CA ALA A 194 0.41 11.62 -6.29
C ALA A 194 0.29 12.42 -4.98
N VAL A 195 -0.83 12.26 -4.27
CA VAL A 195 -1.15 13.02 -3.05
C VAL A 195 -0.24 12.65 -1.88
N ILE A 196 0.05 11.35 -1.73
CA ILE A 196 0.86 10.83 -0.61
C ILE A 196 2.35 10.81 -0.88
N PHE A 197 2.77 11.04 -2.14
CA PHE A 197 4.18 10.91 -2.54
C PHE A 197 5.15 11.74 -1.68
N PRO A 198 4.85 13.00 -1.29
CA PRO A 198 5.73 13.76 -0.41
C PRO A 198 6.02 13.06 0.91
N GLU A 199 4.99 12.49 1.54
CA GLU A 199 5.11 11.75 2.80
C GLU A 199 5.85 10.42 2.61
N VAL A 200 5.61 9.71 1.49
CA VAL A 200 6.35 8.48 1.17
C VAL A 200 7.85 8.74 1.10
N VAL A 201 8.27 9.83 0.43
CA VAL A 201 9.68 10.21 0.35
C VAL A 201 10.24 10.61 1.71
N ALA A 202 9.45 11.30 2.55
CA ALA A 202 9.87 11.70 3.90
C ALA A 202 10.02 10.50 4.85
N VAL A 203 9.08 9.55 4.82
CA VAL A 203 9.15 8.30 5.58
C VAL A 203 10.34 7.45 5.12
N ALA A 204 10.53 7.28 3.81
CA ALA A 204 11.68 6.56 3.26
C ALA A 204 13.01 7.16 3.74
N ASP A 205 13.11 8.49 3.77
CA ASP A 205 14.30 9.16 4.28
C ASP A 205 14.50 8.97 5.79
N ALA A 206 13.42 9.07 6.56
CA ALA A 206 13.45 8.88 8.00
C ALA A 206 13.86 7.45 8.36
N LEU A 207 13.28 6.42 7.73
CA LEU A 207 13.61 5.03 8.04
C LEU A 207 15.05 4.65 7.68
N LEU A 208 15.68 5.37 6.74
CA LEU A 208 17.10 5.21 6.41
C LEU A 208 18.04 5.91 7.40
N ASP A 209 17.54 6.84 8.23
CA ASP A 209 18.34 7.55 9.22
C ASP A 209 18.67 6.62 10.40
N PRO A 210 19.96 6.31 10.66
CA PRO A 210 20.35 5.44 11.77
C PRO A 210 19.86 5.93 13.13
N VAL A 211 19.66 7.25 13.30
CA VAL A 211 19.09 7.83 14.51
C VAL A 211 17.67 7.31 14.75
N MET A 212 16.87 7.13 13.70
CA MET A 212 15.51 6.61 13.83
C MET A 212 15.50 5.16 14.34
N ALA A 213 16.40 4.32 13.83
CA ALA A 213 16.58 2.96 14.36
C ALA A 213 17.08 2.94 15.81
N GLN A 214 17.89 3.93 16.22
CA GLN A 214 18.29 4.10 17.62
C GLN A 214 17.13 4.51 18.52
N LEU A 215 16.23 5.38 18.05
CA LEU A 215 15.03 5.75 18.80
C LEU A 215 14.11 4.56 19.02
N VAL A 216 13.88 3.72 18.00
CA VAL A 216 13.12 2.46 18.16
C VAL A 216 13.76 1.56 19.22
N TRP A 217 15.07 1.40 19.17
CA TRP A 217 15.80 0.59 20.15
C TRP A 217 15.60 1.11 21.58
N ALA A 218 15.74 2.42 21.78
CA ALA A 218 15.54 3.04 23.07
C ALA A 218 14.10 2.91 23.56
N ASP A 219 13.11 3.13 22.69
CA ASP A 219 11.69 3.01 23.02
C ASP A 219 11.29 1.57 23.37
N SER A 220 11.97 0.56 22.79
CA SER A 220 11.76 -0.87 23.09
C SER A 220 12.31 -1.35 24.44
N GLY A 221 12.94 -0.44 25.21
CA GLY A 221 13.65 -0.75 26.46
C GLY A 221 15.06 -1.33 26.27
N GLY A 222 15.53 -1.42 25.03
CA GLY A 222 16.84 -1.96 24.68
C GLY A 222 17.01 -3.41 25.11
N GLU A 223 18.00 -3.65 25.97
CA GLU A 223 18.30 -4.98 26.54
C GLU A 223 17.20 -5.49 27.47
N GLN A 224 16.42 -4.60 28.09
CA GLN A 224 15.29 -4.95 28.94
C GLN A 224 13.99 -4.68 28.18
N PRO A 225 13.33 -5.72 27.61
CA PRO A 225 12.17 -5.51 26.76
C PRO A 225 11.06 -4.75 27.47
N ARG A 226 10.54 -3.71 26.81
CA ARG A 226 9.35 -2.97 27.22
C ARG A 226 8.37 -2.86 26.05
N PRO A 227 7.06 -2.86 26.30
CA PRO A 227 6.07 -2.53 25.28
C PRO A 227 6.36 -1.16 24.69
N LEU A 228 6.22 -1.04 23.36
CA LEU A 228 6.31 0.25 22.69
C LEU A 228 5.10 1.09 23.11
N GLY A 229 5.35 2.22 23.76
CA GLY A 229 4.29 3.10 24.24
C GLY A 229 3.75 4.03 23.15
N ALA A 230 2.50 4.48 23.32
CA ALA A 230 1.85 5.48 22.45
C ALA A 230 2.65 6.80 22.34
N ASP A 231 3.49 7.09 23.33
CA ASP A 231 4.34 8.29 23.39
C ASP A 231 5.81 8.05 22.99
N GLY A 232 6.12 6.98 22.25
CA GLY A 232 7.48 6.67 21.80
C GLY A 232 8.17 7.85 21.10
N LYS A 233 9.46 8.07 21.40
CA LYS A 233 10.26 9.16 20.79
C LYS A 233 10.40 8.96 19.28
N PHE A 234 10.45 7.71 18.81
CA PHE A 234 10.47 7.38 17.39
C PHE A 234 9.22 7.91 16.67
N CYS A 235 8.02 7.60 17.16
CA CYS A 235 6.77 7.98 16.50
C CYS A 235 6.59 9.50 16.48
N ARG A 236 6.92 10.20 17.58
CA ARG A 236 6.93 11.67 17.62
C ARG A 236 7.89 12.26 16.58
N ARG A 237 9.12 11.76 16.54
CA ARG A 237 10.12 12.20 15.57
C ARG A 237 9.70 11.92 14.13
N LEU A 238 9.04 10.79 13.88
CA LEU A 238 8.51 10.45 12.56
C LEU A 238 7.39 11.43 12.15
N GLY A 239 6.48 11.76 13.07
CA GLY A 239 5.45 12.80 12.88
C GLY A 239 6.06 14.14 12.49
N GLU A 240 7.08 14.61 13.21
CA GLU A 240 7.83 15.83 12.87
C GLU A 240 8.44 15.76 11.46
N ARG A 241 9.06 14.63 11.09
CA ARG A 241 9.71 14.44 9.78
C ARG A 241 8.73 14.52 8.61
N VAL A 242 7.47 14.14 8.82
CA VAL A 242 6.40 14.24 7.82
C VAL A 242 5.58 15.53 7.93
N GLY A 243 5.97 16.45 8.83
CA GLY A 243 5.31 17.73 9.05
C GLY A 243 3.96 17.63 9.77
N ARG A 244 3.72 16.54 10.50
CA ARG A 244 2.47 16.27 11.23
C ARG A 244 2.79 15.72 12.62
N GLU A 245 3.10 16.60 13.56
CA GLU A 245 3.45 16.19 14.93
C GLU A 245 2.31 15.38 15.61
N TRP A 246 1.06 15.75 15.32
CA TRP A 246 -0.13 15.04 15.81
C TRP A 246 -0.26 13.60 15.30
N LEU A 247 0.43 13.24 14.22
CA LEU A 247 0.36 11.90 13.65
C LEU A 247 1.17 10.90 14.48
N GLY A 248 2.18 11.35 15.24
CA GLY A 248 3.05 10.49 16.05
C GLY A 248 2.27 9.57 17.01
N PRO A 249 1.41 10.10 17.88
CA PRO A 249 0.58 9.29 18.78
C PRO A 249 -0.33 8.30 18.05
N LEU A 250 -0.90 8.69 16.89
CA LEU A 250 -1.76 7.81 16.08
C LEU A 250 -0.98 6.65 15.44
N ILE A 251 0.25 6.91 15.03
CA ILE A 251 1.16 5.89 14.50
C ILE A 251 1.55 4.90 15.60
N ALA A 252 1.75 5.38 16.83
CA ALA A 252 2.22 4.55 17.92
C ALA A 252 1.20 3.50 18.38
N VAL A 253 -0.08 3.68 18.04
CA VAL A 253 -1.15 2.72 18.27
C VAL A 253 -1.49 1.87 17.03
N ASP A 254 -0.69 1.95 15.97
CA ASP A 254 -0.82 1.13 14.76
C ASP A 254 -0.05 -0.20 14.91
N TYR A 255 -0.62 -1.13 15.69
CA TYR A 255 0.04 -2.38 16.08
C TYR A 255 0.07 -3.48 15.02
N GLY A 256 -0.68 -3.34 13.91
CA GLY A 256 -0.73 -4.32 12.81
C GLY A 256 -0.14 -3.82 11.49
N GLY A 257 0.63 -2.74 11.51
CA GLY A 257 1.11 -2.06 10.32
C GLY A 257 2.50 -2.49 9.81
N PRO A 258 2.88 -2.12 8.57
CA PRO A 258 4.24 -2.32 8.06
C PRO A 258 5.31 -1.57 8.88
N LEU A 259 4.94 -0.48 9.56
CA LEU A 259 5.89 0.29 10.37
C LEU A 259 6.29 -0.46 11.65
N ILE A 260 5.32 -1.01 12.37
CA ILE A 260 5.60 -1.78 13.59
C ILE A 260 6.34 -3.09 13.25
N ALA A 261 6.04 -3.70 12.10
CA ALA A 261 6.81 -4.83 11.58
C ALA A 261 8.29 -4.44 11.35
N TRP A 262 8.55 -3.29 10.72
CA TRP A 262 9.90 -2.74 10.58
C TRP A 262 10.57 -2.50 11.95
N MET A 263 9.87 -1.84 12.88
CA MET A 263 10.38 -1.58 14.24
C MET A 263 10.74 -2.89 14.96
N GLY A 264 9.87 -3.90 14.89
CA GLY A 264 10.10 -5.22 15.46
C GLY A 264 11.34 -5.90 14.87
N THR A 265 11.54 -5.81 13.55
CA THR A 265 12.73 -6.36 12.89
C THR A 265 14.01 -5.62 13.33
N VAL A 266 13.99 -4.28 13.44
CA VAL A 266 15.13 -3.51 13.98
C VAL A 266 15.50 -3.99 15.38
N VAL A 267 14.52 -4.19 16.25
CA VAL A 267 14.74 -4.64 17.63
C VAL A 267 15.27 -6.07 17.68
N ARG A 268 14.70 -7.00 16.89
CA ARG A 268 15.15 -8.40 16.82
C ARG A 268 16.61 -8.51 16.36
N LEU A 269 16.97 -7.83 15.28
CA LEU A 269 18.34 -7.84 14.74
C LEU A 269 19.37 -7.31 15.75
N ARG A 270 18.98 -6.35 16.60
CA ARG A 270 19.87 -5.84 17.64
C ARG A 270 19.99 -6.74 18.87
N ARG A 271 18.94 -7.48 19.23
CA ARG A 271 18.97 -8.43 20.36
C ARG A 271 19.67 -9.74 20.03
N HIS A 272 19.60 -10.17 18.77
CA HIS A 272 20.16 -11.43 18.33
C HIS A 272 21.13 -11.21 17.15
N PRO A 273 22.28 -10.55 17.38
CA PRO A 273 23.27 -10.32 16.33
C PRO A 273 23.91 -11.62 15.80
N GLU A 274 23.86 -12.71 16.58
CA GLU A 274 24.43 -14.02 16.24
C GLU A 274 23.39 -15.07 15.78
N GLY A 275 22.12 -14.68 15.62
CA GLY A 275 21.07 -15.56 15.12
C GLY A 275 21.34 -15.97 13.68
N GLY A 276 22.05 -17.08 13.47
CA GLY A 276 22.29 -17.66 12.15
C GLY A 276 20.98 -18.07 11.47
N PRO A 277 20.91 -18.03 10.13
CA PRO A 277 19.68 -18.27 9.39
C PRO A 277 19.21 -19.71 9.60
N GLY A 278 18.14 -19.89 10.38
CA GLY A 278 17.34 -21.12 10.35
C GLY A 278 16.71 -21.32 8.97
N LEU A 279 16.22 -22.53 8.70
CA LEU A 279 15.66 -22.92 7.39
C LEU A 279 14.46 -22.05 6.91
N TYR A 280 13.92 -21.18 7.78
CA TYR A 280 12.83 -20.24 7.54
C TYR A 280 13.22 -18.74 7.69
N ALA A 281 14.47 -18.44 8.07
CA ALA A 281 14.91 -17.11 8.51
C ALA A 281 15.03 -16.05 7.39
N ARG A 282 15.11 -16.45 6.12
CA ARG A 282 15.51 -15.57 5.01
C ARG A 282 14.58 -14.38 4.72
N PHE A 283 13.31 -14.43 5.11
CA PHE A 283 12.33 -13.37 4.79
C PHE A 283 11.96 -12.49 5.99
N GLU A 284 12.03 -13.01 7.22
CA GLU A 284 11.64 -12.28 8.45
C GLU A 284 12.77 -11.39 9.03
N GLU A 285 13.99 -11.56 8.54
CA GLU A 285 15.18 -10.79 8.93
C GLU A 285 15.48 -9.60 8.00
N ASN A 286 14.83 -9.51 6.83
CA ASN A 286 14.95 -8.32 5.99
C ASN A 286 14.06 -7.20 6.53
N VAL A 287 14.68 -6.18 7.13
CA VAL A 287 13.97 -5.03 7.68
C VAL A 287 13.13 -4.28 6.63
N TRP A 288 13.48 -4.38 5.34
CA TRP A 288 12.79 -3.69 4.24
C TRP A 288 11.73 -4.54 3.56
N TRP A 289 11.51 -5.77 4.02
CA TRP A 289 10.51 -6.65 3.46
C TRP A 289 9.09 -6.19 3.84
N VAL A 290 8.21 -6.12 2.84
CA VAL A 290 6.80 -5.81 3.03
C VAL A 290 5.99 -7.08 2.84
N ARG A 291 5.37 -7.55 3.92
CA ARG A 291 4.48 -8.70 3.89
C ARG A 291 3.30 -8.46 2.96
N GLN A 292 2.77 -9.52 2.36
CA GLN A 292 1.76 -9.43 1.31
C GLN A 292 0.48 -8.73 1.80
N GLU A 293 0.07 -8.98 3.04
CA GLU A 293 -1.07 -8.36 3.73
C GLU A 293 -0.94 -6.84 3.88
N HIS A 294 0.29 -6.32 3.92
CA HIS A 294 0.55 -4.88 4.03
C HIS A 294 0.79 -4.21 2.67
N GLN A 295 0.84 -4.97 1.58
CA GLN A 295 1.06 -4.39 0.25
C GLN A 295 -0.17 -3.59 -0.19
N PRO A 296 -0.01 -2.29 -0.51
CA PRO A 296 -1.16 -1.49 -0.91
C PRO A 296 -1.72 -1.95 -2.25
N SER A 297 -3.05 -1.89 -2.37
CA SER A 297 -3.76 -2.22 -3.60
C SER A 297 -3.25 -1.36 -4.77
N SER A 298 -3.15 -1.95 -5.96
CA SER A 298 -2.88 -1.17 -7.17
C SER A 298 -4.09 -0.30 -7.56
N MET A 299 -3.87 0.77 -8.33
CA MET A 299 -4.96 1.60 -8.85
C MET A 299 -5.96 0.76 -9.63
N ALA A 300 -5.48 -0.13 -10.50
CA ALA A 300 -6.33 -1.03 -11.26
C ALA A 300 -7.17 -1.96 -10.35
N ALA A 301 -6.61 -2.44 -9.24
CA ALA A 301 -7.35 -3.25 -8.27
C ALA A 301 -8.41 -2.41 -7.54
N GLY A 302 -8.05 -1.21 -7.06
CA GLY A 302 -9.00 -0.30 -6.40
C GLY A 302 -10.18 0.07 -7.31
N LEU A 303 -9.92 0.44 -8.56
CA LEU A 303 -10.96 0.77 -9.55
C LEU A 303 -11.86 -0.43 -9.89
N ARG A 304 -11.30 -1.64 -9.96
CA ARG A 304 -12.12 -2.85 -10.14
C ARG A 304 -13.05 -3.10 -8.96
N VAL A 305 -12.58 -2.87 -7.73
CA VAL A 305 -13.41 -3.03 -6.54
C VAL A 305 -14.54 -1.99 -6.54
N LEU A 306 -14.24 -0.71 -6.77
CA LEU A 306 -15.27 0.34 -6.91
C LEU A 306 -16.27 0.03 -8.03
N SER A 307 -15.80 -0.51 -9.15
CA SER A 307 -16.67 -0.87 -10.28
C SER A 307 -17.58 -2.06 -9.96
N ARG A 308 -17.10 -3.04 -9.17
CA ARG A 308 -17.93 -4.15 -8.67
C ARG A 308 -18.96 -3.64 -7.69
N GLU A 309 -18.55 -2.79 -6.75
CA GLU A 309 -19.44 -2.18 -5.76
C GLU A 309 -20.56 -1.36 -6.42
N LYS A 310 -20.26 -0.55 -7.46
CA LYS A 310 -21.28 0.18 -8.23
C LYS A 310 -22.27 -0.73 -9.00
N LYS A 311 -21.92 -1.99 -9.23
CA LYS A 311 -22.70 -2.95 -10.06
C LYS A 311 -23.45 -4.01 -9.25
N MET A 312 -23.28 -4.11 -7.93
CA MET A 312 -23.97 -5.12 -7.12
C MET A 312 -25.47 -4.76 -6.99
N PRO A 313 -26.41 -5.61 -7.47
CA PRO A 313 -27.83 -5.41 -7.21
C PRO A 313 -28.20 -5.96 -5.83
N GLY A 314 -28.75 -5.11 -4.96
CA GLY A 314 -29.21 -5.48 -3.61
C GLY A 314 -29.66 -4.27 -2.78
N SER A 315 -30.59 -4.46 -1.85
CA SER A 315 -31.40 -3.42 -1.19
C SER A 315 -30.71 -2.61 -0.08
N GLY A 316 -29.40 -2.42 -0.12
CA GLY A 316 -28.64 -1.72 0.93
C GLY A 316 -27.56 -0.85 0.33
N THR A 317 -27.47 0.38 0.81
CA THR A 317 -26.41 1.33 0.46
C THR A 317 -25.02 0.71 0.71
N ASN A 318 -24.09 0.89 -0.23
CA ASN A 318 -22.75 0.26 -0.23
C ASN A 318 -22.01 0.51 1.11
N TRP A 319 -21.51 -0.54 1.77
CA TRP A 319 -20.72 -0.45 3.01
C TRP A 319 -19.66 0.65 2.98
N ARG A 320 -18.90 0.80 1.89
CA ARG A 320 -17.90 1.87 1.77
C ARG A 320 -18.48 3.26 1.57
N ALA A 321 -19.66 3.34 0.97
CA ALA A 321 -20.36 4.61 0.76
C ALA A 321 -21.04 5.12 2.04
N VAL A 322 -21.32 4.24 3.00
CA VAL A 322 -22.11 4.57 4.19
C VAL A 322 -21.29 4.52 5.47
N VAL A 323 -20.28 3.64 5.53
CA VAL A 323 -19.39 3.52 6.68
C VAL A 323 -18.18 4.43 6.46
N PRO A 324 -17.98 5.42 7.34
CA PRO A 324 -16.85 6.34 7.27
C PRO A 324 -15.50 5.61 7.20
N ALA A 325 -14.52 6.24 6.54
CA ALA A 325 -13.18 5.67 6.39
C ALA A 325 -12.52 5.34 7.74
N GLU A 326 -12.78 6.16 8.77
CA GLU A 326 -12.39 5.96 10.17
C GLU A 326 -12.79 4.58 10.69
N GLN A 327 -14.09 4.33 10.64
CA GLN A 327 -14.69 3.14 11.22
C GLN A 327 -14.22 1.90 10.44
N ARG A 328 -14.04 2.02 9.12
CA ARG A 328 -13.43 0.96 8.30
C ARG A 328 -11.97 0.68 8.66
N PHE A 329 -11.18 1.71 8.92
CA PHE A 329 -9.78 1.59 9.34
C PHE A 329 -9.68 0.92 10.71
N LEU A 330 -10.47 1.37 11.70
CA LEU A 330 -10.50 0.79 13.04
C LEU A 330 -10.90 -0.69 13.02
N ILE A 331 -11.95 -1.05 12.27
CA ILE A 331 -12.37 -2.45 12.10
C ILE A 331 -11.23 -3.29 11.50
N THR A 332 -10.54 -2.75 10.50
CA THR A 332 -9.44 -3.45 9.81
C THR A 332 -8.23 -3.61 10.72
N ASN A 333 -7.92 -2.62 11.57
CA ASN A 333 -6.83 -2.70 12.54
C ASN A 333 -7.07 -3.77 13.59
N LEU A 334 -8.26 -3.76 14.20
CA LEU A 334 -8.62 -4.77 15.20
C LEU A 334 -8.59 -6.19 14.61
N LEU A 335 -9.05 -6.36 13.36
CA LEU A 335 -8.92 -7.65 12.66
C LEU A 335 -7.47 -8.07 12.43
N GLY A 336 -6.59 -7.12 12.06
CA GLY A 336 -5.15 -7.37 11.95
C GLY A 336 -4.50 -7.73 13.28
N GLU A 337 -4.90 -7.09 14.38
CA GLU A 337 -4.43 -7.42 15.73
C GLU A 337 -4.84 -8.83 16.15
N VAL A 338 -6.08 -9.24 15.85
CA VAL A 338 -6.53 -10.63 16.06
C VAL A 338 -5.67 -11.61 15.27
N GLU A 339 -5.42 -11.33 13.98
CA GLU A 339 -4.59 -12.18 13.13
C GLU A 339 -3.17 -12.35 13.71
N GLU A 340 -2.56 -11.25 14.15
CA GLU A 340 -1.23 -11.30 14.75
C GLU A 340 -1.22 -12.05 16.09
N GLN A 341 -2.21 -11.83 16.97
CA GLN A 341 -2.32 -12.58 18.23
C GLN A 341 -2.44 -14.08 17.97
N LEU A 342 -3.25 -14.49 16.99
CA LEU A 342 -3.38 -15.90 16.59
C LEU A 342 -2.07 -16.45 16.00
N GLN A 343 -1.32 -15.63 15.27
CA GLN A 343 -0.01 -16.01 14.73
C GLN A 343 1.05 -16.16 15.84
N GLN A 344 1.07 -15.26 16.82
CA GLN A 344 1.95 -15.33 18.00
C GLN A 344 1.65 -16.58 18.84
N LEU A 345 0.37 -16.91 19.05
CA LEU A 345 -0.06 -18.14 19.73
C LEU A 345 0.44 -19.41 19.04
N ARG A 346 0.46 -19.41 17.71
CA ARG A 346 0.98 -20.53 16.92
C ARG A 346 2.49 -20.73 17.13
N GLY A 347 3.23 -19.66 17.40
CA GLY A 347 4.68 -19.68 17.65
C GLY A 347 5.08 -19.96 19.11
N ALA A 348 4.17 -19.81 20.07
CA ALA A 348 4.44 -19.87 21.52
C ALA A 348 4.56 -21.30 22.10
N GLN A 349 5.08 -22.27 21.33
CA GLN A 349 5.17 -23.68 21.75
C GLN A 349 6.50 -24.06 22.43
N VAL A 350 7.27 -23.08 22.91
CA VAL A 350 8.59 -23.33 23.52
C VAL A 350 8.58 -22.83 24.97
N GLY A 351 8.85 -23.72 25.92
CA GLY A 351 8.86 -23.42 27.35
C GLY A 351 8.32 -24.58 28.18
N THR A 352 8.15 -24.38 29.48
CA THR A 352 7.49 -25.38 30.32
C THR A 352 5.98 -25.44 29.99
N THR A 353 5.34 -26.59 30.22
CA THR A 353 3.90 -26.77 29.95
C THR A 353 3.04 -25.71 30.64
N ALA A 354 3.41 -25.27 31.85
CA ALA A 354 2.68 -24.24 32.58
C ALA A 354 2.81 -22.86 31.94
N GLU A 355 4.00 -22.51 31.44
CA GLU A 355 4.24 -21.23 30.75
C GLU A 355 3.55 -21.18 29.39
N VAL A 356 3.63 -22.28 28.62
CA VAL A 356 2.94 -22.40 27.33
C VAL A 356 1.43 -22.35 27.52
N ALA A 357 0.88 -23.07 28.49
CA ALA A 357 -0.56 -23.04 28.78
C ALA A 357 -1.03 -21.64 29.21
N ARG A 358 -0.28 -20.96 30.09
CA ARG A 358 -0.58 -19.58 30.51
C ARG A 358 -0.56 -18.64 29.31
N SER A 359 0.51 -18.66 28.51
CA SER A 359 0.65 -17.81 27.32
C SER A 359 -0.46 -18.07 26.30
N MET A 360 -0.87 -19.33 26.13
CA MET A 360 -1.97 -19.69 25.23
C MET A 360 -3.31 -19.14 25.72
N LEU A 361 -3.62 -19.31 27.00
CA LEU A 361 -4.87 -18.83 27.58
C LEU A 361 -4.95 -17.29 27.57
N GLU A 362 -3.87 -16.60 27.92
CA GLU A 362 -3.80 -15.13 27.88
C GLU A 362 -3.89 -14.57 26.46
N GLY A 363 -3.26 -15.22 25.48
CA GLY A 363 -3.35 -14.81 24.07
C GLY A 363 -4.74 -15.06 23.50
N LEU A 364 -5.38 -16.20 23.81
CA LEU A 364 -6.74 -16.50 23.37
C LEU A 364 -7.75 -15.52 23.98
N SER A 365 -7.63 -15.20 25.27
CA SER A 365 -8.49 -14.22 25.94
C SER A 365 -8.37 -12.83 25.32
N ARG A 366 -7.14 -12.38 25.01
CA ARG A 366 -6.94 -11.10 24.31
C ARG A 366 -7.51 -11.11 22.90
N GLY A 367 -7.36 -12.23 22.17
CA GLY A 367 -7.94 -12.41 20.84
C GLY A 367 -9.47 -12.34 20.85
N THR A 368 -10.13 -12.92 21.86
CA THR A 368 -11.59 -12.84 22.01
C THR A 368 -12.04 -11.42 22.33
N ASP A 369 -11.35 -10.70 23.20
CA ASP A 369 -11.69 -9.30 23.53
C ASP A 369 -11.62 -8.39 22.29
N LEU A 370 -10.64 -8.61 21.42
CA LEU A 370 -10.50 -7.89 20.16
C LEU A 370 -11.61 -8.25 19.16
N LEU A 371 -11.98 -9.54 19.06
CA LEU A 371 -13.08 -9.99 18.20
C LEU A 371 -14.42 -9.41 18.65
N ASP A 372 -14.67 -9.31 19.95
CA ASP A 372 -15.89 -8.70 20.49
C ASP A 372 -15.96 -7.21 20.16
N GLN A 373 -14.83 -6.49 20.21
CA GLN A 373 -14.75 -5.09 19.77
C GLN A 373 -15.00 -4.93 18.27
N VAL A 374 -14.46 -5.83 17.43
CA VAL A 374 -14.74 -5.85 15.98
C VAL A 374 -16.23 -6.05 15.74
N LEU A 375 -16.82 -7.06 16.40
CA LEU A 375 -18.22 -7.41 16.25
C LEU A 375 -19.11 -6.21 16.58
N LEU A 376 -18.88 -5.56 17.73
CA LEU A 376 -19.59 -4.35 18.13
C LEU A 376 -19.49 -3.24 17.07
N ARG A 377 -18.27 -2.91 16.61
CA ARG A 377 -18.07 -1.83 15.63
C ARG A 377 -18.72 -2.13 14.28
N VAL A 378 -18.72 -3.38 13.85
CA VAL A 378 -19.41 -3.82 12.62
C VAL A 378 -20.92 -3.73 12.78
N MET A 379 -21.47 -4.13 13.93
CA MET A 379 -22.90 -4.00 14.24
C MET A 379 -23.35 -2.53 14.22
N VAL A 380 -22.60 -1.62 14.85
CA VAL A 380 -22.88 -0.18 14.83
C VAL A 380 -22.87 0.37 13.41
N ALA A 381 -21.84 0.04 12.63
CA ALA A 381 -21.74 0.47 11.23
C ALA A 381 -22.92 -0.03 10.37
N ALA A 382 -23.36 -1.29 10.56
CA ALA A 382 -24.49 -1.84 9.84
C ALA A 382 -25.81 -1.12 10.18
N VAL A 383 -26.05 -0.86 11.47
CA VAL A 383 -27.26 -0.14 11.91
C VAL A 383 -27.25 1.31 11.42
N ASN A 384 -26.11 2.00 11.52
CA ASN A 384 -25.95 3.36 10.98
C ASN A 384 -26.13 3.40 9.46
N ALA A 385 -25.86 2.29 8.77
CA ALA A 385 -26.12 2.14 7.35
C ALA A 385 -27.58 1.84 6.99
N GLY A 386 -28.48 1.81 7.97
CA GLY A 386 -29.91 1.58 7.79
C GLY A 386 -30.32 0.11 7.80
N VAL A 387 -29.41 -0.82 8.15
CA VAL A 387 -29.77 -2.22 8.39
C VAL A 387 -30.58 -2.32 9.67
N ARG A 388 -31.66 -3.10 9.65
CA ARG A 388 -32.53 -3.27 10.82
C ARG A 388 -31.80 -4.00 11.95
N VAL A 389 -32.04 -3.59 13.19
CA VAL A 389 -31.40 -4.18 14.38
C VAL A 389 -31.69 -5.68 14.50
N ASP A 390 -32.91 -6.12 14.19
CA ASP A 390 -33.29 -7.54 14.22
C ASP A 390 -32.50 -8.40 13.20
N GLU A 391 -32.08 -7.80 12.09
CA GLU A 391 -31.29 -8.44 11.07
C GLU A 391 -29.81 -8.50 11.46
N VAL A 392 -29.27 -7.41 12.04
CA VAL A 392 -27.92 -7.38 12.60
C VAL A 392 -27.77 -8.36 13.77
N ALA A 393 -28.75 -8.44 14.67
CA ALA A 393 -28.76 -9.39 15.78
C ALA A 393 -28.68 -10.84 15.28
N ARG A 394 -29.46 -11.17 14.25
CA ARG A 394 -29.46 -12.49 13.61
C ARG A 394 -28.10 -12.86 13.01
N TRP A 395 -27.42 -11.92 12.36
CA TRP A 395 -26.08 -12.16 11.81
C TRP A 395 -25.02 -12.30 12.89
N ALA A 396 -25.11 -11.50 13.94
CA ALA A 396 -24.22 -11.55 15.10
C ALA A 396 -24.49 -12.76 16.03
N ARG A 397 -25.55 -13.54 15.76
CA ARG A 397 -26.04 -14.64 16.61
C ARG A 397 -26.38 -14.18 18.04
N LEU A 398 -26.88 -12.97 18.17
CA LEU A 398 -27.38 -12.37 19.40
C LEU A 398 -28.91 -12.34 19.39
N SER A 399 -29.53 -12.33 20.57
CA SER A 399 -30.94 -11.93 20.66
C SER A 399 -31.11 -10.44 20.35
N GLU A 400 -32.33 -10.02 19.99
CA GLU A 400 -32.62 -8.61 19.71
C GLU A 400 -32.37 -7.71 20.95
N GLU A 401 -32.70 -8.21 22.14
CA GLU A 401 -32.45 -7.52 23.41
C GLU A 401 -30.94 -7.36 23.71
N GLU A 402 -30.15 -8.42 23.49
CA GLU A 402 -28.69 -8.36 23.63
C GLU A 402 -28.06 -7.41 22.61
N ALA A 403 -28.53 -7.43 21.35
CA ALA A 403 -28.04 -6.52 20.33
C ALA A 403 -28.36 -5.06 20.65
N VAL A 404 -29.55 -4.76 21.17
CA VAL A 404 -29.93 -3.41 21.63
C VAL A 404 -29.07 -2.97 22.82
N ALA A 405 -28.83 -3.86 23.79
CA ALA A 405 -27.97 -3.54 24.94
C ALA A 405 -26.52 -3.25 24.51
N VAL A 406 -25.96 -4.07 23.62
CA VAL A 406 -24.61 -3.94 23.06
C VAL A 406 -24.47 -2.68 22.19
N LEU A 407 -25.49 -2.31 21.42
CA LEU A 407 -25.49 -1.04 20.65
C LEU A 407 -25.72 0.19 21.54
N GLY A 408 -26.46 0.03 22.64
CA GLY A 408 -26.75 1.09 23.61
C GLY A 408 -25.52 1.55 24.39
N THR A 409 -24.61 0.65 24.73
CA THR A 409 -23.33 0.99 25.40
C THR A 409 -22.41 1.83 24.51
N TYR A 410 -22.47 1.65 23.19
CA TYR A 410 -21.68 2.44 22.23
C TYR A 410 -22.18 3.88 22.09
N ARG A 411 -23.51 4.11 22.10
CA ARG A 411 -24.09 5.48 22.05
C ARG A 411 -23.75 6.33 23.27
N GLY A 412 -23.41 5.73 24.40
CA GLY A 412 -22.97 6.44 25.61
C GLY A 412 -21.48 6.78 25.63
N ALA A 413 -20.67 6.23 24.72
CA ALA A 413 -19.21 6.42 24.68
C ALA A 413 -18.75 7.48 23.66
N ASP A 414 -19.50 7.68 22.56
CA ASP A 414 -19.25 8.72 21.53
C ASP A 414 -20.21 9.92 21.66
N GLY A 415 -20.84 10.07 22.83
CA GLY A 415 -21.87 11.07 23.13
C GLY A 415 -21.41 12.20 24.05
N GLU A 416 -20.33 12.90 23.67
CA GLU A 416 -20.05 14.32 23.98
C GLU A 416 -19.04 14.91 22.99
#